data_AF-A0A7J4S2S8-F1
#
_entry.id   AF-A0A7J4S2S8-F1
#
_cell.length_a   1.000
_cell.length_b   1.000
_cell.length_c   1.000
_cell.angle_alpha   90.00
_cell.angle_beta   90.00
_cell.angle_gamma   90.00
#
_symmetry.space_group_name_H-M   'P 1'
#
loop_
_entity.id
_entity.type
_entity.pdbx_description
1 polymer ?
#
loop_
_entity_poly.entity_id
_entity_poly.type
_entity_poly.pdbx_seq_one_letter_code
_entity_poly.pdbx_strand_id
1 'polypeptide(L)'
;MRDRYLFSADRKASEYRRLLEITPGHARLLTPSKAAGQVRWFVSIALALAYVAIWSWLFWFVVVGLSLAGVAPVAAWVLFGAFSVLWFVGGFLLFLWWDRRSLPLLADAPGHSLELVLLGARSFGTFQDVRARTPWGEEIHLVVDAREPRFWEAVRLLEGRAASSG
;
A
#
# COMPACT_ATOMS: atom_id res chain seq x y z
N MET A 1 -15.62 14.67 -2.70
CA MET A 1 -15.52 14.22 -1.31
C MET A 1 -15.04 12.77 -1.31
N ARG A 2 -14.15 12.37 -0.41
CA ARG A 2 -13.79 10.95 -0.25
C ARG A 2 -14.74 10.36 0.78
N ASP A 3 -15.60 9.46 0.35
CA ASP A 3 -16.66 8.92 1.20
C ASP A 3 -16.15 7.81 2.15
N ARG A 4 -14.91 7.36 1.95
CA ARG A 4 -14.27 6.27 2.69
C ARG A 4 -12.76 6.39 2.65
N TYR A 5 -12.11 6.19 3.80
CA TYR A 5 -10.67 6.02 3.93
C TYR A 5 -10.35 4.57 4.24
N LEU A 6 -9.35 4.02 3.55
CA LEU A 6 -8.84 2.66 3.74
C LEU A 6 -7.37 2.72 4.13
N PHE A 7 -7.03 2.02 5.21
CA PHE A 7 -5.68 1.89 5.70
C PHE A 7 -5.36 0.42 5.98
N SER A 8 -4.10 0.03 5.79
CA SER A 8 -3.63 -1.26 6.28
C SER A 8 -3.48 -1.17 7.80
N ALA A 9 -4.03 -2.12 8.55
CA ALA A 9 -4.03 -2.10 10.00
C ALA A 9 -3.85 -3.50 10.56
N ASP A 10 -3.06 -3.66 11.62
CA ASP A 10 -2.96 -4.95 12.29
C ASP A 10 -2.58 -4.78 13.78
N ARG A 11 -2.81 -5.84 14.57
CA ARG A 11 -2.45 -5.90 16.00
C ARG A 11 -0.92 -5.92 16.18
N LYS A 12 -0.18 -6.28 15.14
CA LYS A 12 1.28 -6.23 15.05
C LYS A 12 1.70 -5.58 13.73
N ALA A 13 2.63 -4.63 13.78
CA ALA A 13 3.13 -3.91 12.61
C ALA A 13 3.73 -4.81 11.50
N SER A 14 4.02 -6.08 11.79
CA SER A 14 4.70 -6.99 10.87
C SER A 14 3.79 -7.76 9.93
N GLU A 15 2.50 -7.92 10.22
CA GLU A 15 1.64 -8.87 9.50
C GLU A 15 0.68 -8.22 8.49
N TYR A 16 0.31 -6.94 8.65
CA TYR A 16 -0.56 -6.18 7.73
C TYR A 16 -1.73 -7.00 7.16
N ARG A 17 -2.36 -7.84 7.99
CA ARG A 17 -3.40 -8.78 7.55
C ARG A 17 -4.78 -8.17 7.50
N ARG A 18 -5.03 -7.05 8.18
CA ARG A 18 -6.38 -6.43 8.28
C ARG A 18 -6.36 -5.03 7.68
N LEU A 19 -7.54 -4.50 7.41
CA LEU A 19 -7.73 -3.16 6.87
C LEU A 19 -8.60 -2.36 7.83
N LEU A 20 -8.19 -1.16 8.15
CA LEU A 20 -9.04 -0.19 8.84
C LEU A 20 -9.76 0.64 7.79
N GLU A 21 -11.07 0.51 7.75
CA GLU A 21 -11.98 1.37 7.03
C GLU A 21 -12.51 2.46 7.96
N ILE A 22 -12.43 3.71 7.52
CA ILE A 22 -13.02 4.87 8.19
C ILE A 22 -14.00 5.55 7.22
N THR A 23 -15.25 5.60 7.63
CA THR A 23 -16.40 6.15 6.90
C THR A 23 -17.07 7.18 7.83
N PRO A 24 -17.88 8.14 7.34
CA PRO A 24 -18.50 9.13 8.24
C PRO A 24 -19.28 8.45 9.38
N GLY A 25 -18.90 8.76 10.63
CA GLY A 25 -19.50 8.19 11.83
C GLY A 25 -19.17 6.72 12.15
N HIS A 26 -18.45 5.98 11.29
CA HIS A 26 -18.16 4.56 11.51
C HIS A 26 -16.70 4.20 11.21
N ALA A 27 -16.08 3.44 12.09
CA ALA A 27 -14.81 2.78 11.84
C ALA A 27 -14.98 1.27 11.88
N ARG A 28 -14.40 0.57 10.91
CA ARG A 28 -14.51 -0.88 10.77
C ARG A 28 -13.16 -1.49 10.50
N LEU A 29 -12.85 -2.59 11.18
CA LEU A 29 -11.72 -3.44 10.86
C LEU A 29 -12.18 -4.59 9.96
N LEU A 30 -11.70 -4.60 8.74
CA LEU A 30 -11.97 -5.62 7.75
C LEU A 30 -10.85 -6.66 7.76
N THR A 31 -11.24 -7.93 7.80
CA THR A 31 -10.31 -9.03 7.52
C THR A 31 -10.54 -9.48 6.07
N PRO A 32 -9.54 -9.35 5.18
CA PRO A 32 -9.68 -9.73 3.79
C PRO A 32 -9.97 -11.23 3.68
N SER A 33 -10.84 -11.58 2.73
CA SER A 33 -11.14 -12.99 2.44
C SER A 33 -9.96 -13.67 1.75
N LYS A 34 -9.89 -15.01 1.87
CA LYS A 34 -8.87 -15.82 1.14
C LYS A 34 -8.93 -15.59 -0.38
N ALA A 35 -10.14 -15.42 -0.91
CA ALA A 35 -10.37 -15.16 -2.33
C ALA A 35 -9.77 -13.81 -2.77
N ALA A 36 -10.02 -12.73 -2.02
CA ALA A 36 -9.44 -11.42 -2.30
C ALA A 36 -7.90 -11.44 -2.20
N GLY A 37 -7.35 -12.19 -1.23
CA GLY A 37 -5.92 -12.43 -1.12
C GLY A 37 -5.33 -13.16 -2.35
N GLN A 38 -6.03 -14.19 -2.85
CA GLN A 38 -5.63 -14.90 -4.07
C GLN A 38 -5.65 -13.99 -5.30
N VAL A 39 -6.69 -13.17 -5.48
CA VAL A 39 -6.75 -12.21 -6.59
C VAL A 39 -5.58 -11.23 -6.53
N ARG A 40 -5.30 -10.64 -5.36
CA ARG A 40 -4.14 -9.76 -5.18
C ARG A 40 -2.84 -10.48 -5.55
N TRP A 41 -2.68 -11.74 -5.14
CA TRP A 41 -1.49 -12.52 -5.43
C TRP A 41 -1.32 -12.79 -6.94
N PHE A 42 -2.38 -13.23 -7.63
CA PHE A 42 -2.35 -13.45 -9.08
C PHE A 42 -2.03 -12.16 -9.86
N VAL A 43 -2.67 -11.05 -9.49
CA VAL A 43 -2.44 -9.77 -10.16
C VAL A 43 -1.02 -9.25 -9.88
N SER A 44 -0.50 -9.45 -8.66
CA SER A 44 0.90 -9.14 -8.33
C SER A 44 1.89 -9.93 -9.21
N ILE A 45 1.63 -11.23 -9.41
CA ILE A 45 2.45 -12.07 -10.28
C ILE A 45 2.38 -11.58 -11.72
N ALA A 46 1.18 -11.31 -12.24
CA ALA A 46 1.01 -10.81 -13.60
C ALA A 46 1.75 -9.49 -13.82
N LEU A 47 1.66 -8.55 -12.86
CA LEU A 47 2.41 -7.28 -12.89
C LEU A 47 3.91 -7.50 -12.83
N ALA A 48 4.40 -8.40 -11.97
CA ALA A 48 5.82 -8.71 -11.87
C ALA A 48 6.36 -9.32 -13.17
N LEU A 49 5.63 -10.25 -13.77
CA LEU A 49 5.98 -10.85 -15.06
C LEU A 49 5.97 -9.83 -16.18
N ALA A 50 4.95 -8.97 -16.25
CA ALA A 50 4.88 -7.90 -17.23
C ALA A 50 6.04 -6.91 -17.07
N TYR A 51 6.37 -6.53 -15.84
CA TYR A 51 7.50 -5.67 -15.52
C TYR A 51 8.81 -6.29 -16.02
N VAL A 52 9.10 -7.53 -15.62
CA VAL A 52 10.32 -8.23 -16.04
C VAL A 52 10.35 -8.35 -17.56
N ALA A 53 9.26 -8.73 -18.22
CA ALA A 53 9.22 -8.86 -19.68
C ALA A 53 9.52 -7.54 -20.41
N ILE A 54 8.89 -6.43 -20.01
CA ILE A 54 9.12 -5.11 -20.59
C ILE A 54 10.57 -4.68 -20.40
N TRP A 55 11.10 -4.83 -19.19
CA TRP A 55 12.49 -4.45 -18.91
C TRP A 55 13.50 -5.37 -19.56
N SER A 56 13.25 -6.68 -19.65
CA SER A 56 14.10 -7.61 -20.41
C SER A 56 14.14 -7.25 -21.88
N TRP A 57 13.01 -6.83 -22.47
CA TRP A 57 12.99 -6.31 -23.83
C TRP A 57 13.81 -5.03 -23.97
N LEU A 58 13.68 -4.08 -23.02
CA LEU A 58 14.49 -2.85 -23.01
C LEU A 58 15.99 -3.11 -22.77
N PHE A 59 16.33 -4.17 -22.03
CA PHE A 59 17.71 -4.57 -21.77
C PHE A 59 18.44 -4.96 -23.06
N TRP A 60 17.72 -5.41 -24.09
CA TRP A 60 18.29 -5.66 -25.42
C TRP A 60 19.07 -4.47 -25.97
N PHE A 61 18.58 -3.23 -25.77
CA PHE A 61 19.28 -2.02 -26.20
C PHE A 61 20.60 -1.82 -25.45
N VAL A 62 20.65 -2.23 -24.18
CA VAL A 62 21.90 -2.22 -23.38
C VAL A 62 22.86 -3.24 -23.97
N VAL A 63 22.40 -4.46 -24.29
CA VAL A 63 23.23 -5.50 -24.92
C VAL A 63 23.78 -5.05 -26.27
N VAL A 64 22.95 -4.47 -27.13
CA VAL A 64 23.38 -3.93 -28.44
C VAL A 64 24.40 -2.81 -28.24
N GLY A 65 24.17 -1.90 -27.28
CA GLY A 65 25.13 -0.86 -26.92
C GLY A 65 26.46 -1.42 -26.44
N LEU A 66 26.43 -2.46 -25.60
CA LEU A 66 27.63 -3.18 -25.13
C LEU A 66 28.38 -3.86 -26.27
N SER A 67 27.66 -4.48 -27.22
CA SER A 67 28.25 -5.20 -28.36
C SER A 67 28.85 -4.24 -29.40
N LEU A 68 28.25 -3.07 -29.61
CA LEU A 68 28.76 -2.06 -30.56
C LEU A 68 29.89 -1.20 -29.98
N ALA A 69 30.01 -1.12 -28.65
CA ALA A 69 30.94 -0.21 -28.00
C ALA A 69 32.43 -0.55 -28.18
N GLY A 70 32.79 -1.76 -28.61
CA GLY A 70 34.17 -2.19 -28.86
C GLY A 70 35.14 -2.02 -27.67
N VAL A 71 35.63 -0.78 -27.46
CA VAL A 71 36.80 -0.36 -26.65
C VAL A 71 36.48 0.68 -25.55
N ALA A 72 35.21 1.05 -25.33
CA ALA A 72 34.82 1.98 -24.25
C ALA A 72 34.09 1.28 -23.09
N PRO A 73 34.79 0.44 -22.29
CA PRO A 73 34.18 -0.33 -21.21
C PRO A 73 33.49 0.57 -20.18
N VAL A 74 33.97 1.80 -19.98
CA VAL A 74 33.37 2.74 -19.03
C VAL A 74 31.95 3.14 -19.45
N ALA A 75 31.72 3.48 -20.73
CA ALA A 75 30.39 3.87 -21.20
C ALA A 75 29.39 2.71 -21.13
N ALA A 76 29.86 1.52 -21.47
CA ALA A 76 29.17 0.24 -21.32
C ALA A 76 28.71 -0.02 -19.87
N TRP A 77 29.63 0.09 -18.91
CA TRP A 77 29.32 -0.07 -17.49
C TRP A 77 28.40 1.02 -16.93
N VAL A 78 28.54 2.26 -17.40
CA VAL A 78 27.64 3.36 -17.02
C VAL A 78 26.22 3.10 -17.52
N LEU A 79 26.05 2.63 -18.76
CA LEU A 79 24.74 2.28 -19.31
C LEU A 79 24.09 1.13 -18.53
N PHE A 80 24.86 0.09 -18.23
CA PHE A 80 24.40 -1.04 -17.41
C PHE A 80 24.02 -0.61 -15.99
N GLY A 81 24.84 0.24 -15.35
CA GLY A 81 24.58 0.77 -14.02
C GLY A 81 23.32 1.64 -13.99
N ALA A 82 23.17 2.56 -14.93
CA ALA A 82 21.99 3.41 -15.06
C ALA A 82 20.72 2.57 -15.28
N PHE A 83 20.78 1.58 -16.18
CA PHE A 83 19.67 0.66 -16.42
C PHE A 83 19.29 -0.11 -15.14
N SER A 84 20.29 -0.64 -14.41
CA SER A 84 20.07 -1.38 -13.17
C SER A 84 19.38 -0.50 -12.11
N VAL A 85 19.87 0.73 -11.91
CA VAL A 85 19.26 1.68 -10.97
C VAL A 85 17.82 1.98 -11.37
N LEU A 86 17.56 2.27 -12.64
CA LEU A 86 16.21 2.54 -13.15
C LEU A 86 15.30 1.32 -12.98
N TRP A 87 15.82 0.11 -13.20
CA TRP A 87 15.10 -1.13 -12.99
C TRP A 87 14.71 -1.34 -11.51
N PHE A 88 15.59 -1.03 -10.57
CA PHE A 88 15.25 -1.11 -9.14
C PHE A 88 14.25 -0.04 -8.72
N VAL A 89 14.47 1.21 -9.14
CA VAL A 89 13.59 2.33 -8.82
C VAL A 89 12.19 2.12 -9.41
N GLY A 90 12.12 1.69 -10.68
CA GLY A 90 10.87 1.39 -11.35
C GLY A 90 10.08 0.28 -10.65
N GLY A 91 10.77 -0.80 -10.25
CA GLY A 91 10.15 -1.93 -9.57
C GLY A 91 9.64 -1.54 -8.19
N PHE A 92 10.41 -0.73 -7.46
CA PHE A 92 10.00 -0.20 -6.17
C PHE A 92 8.80 0.74 -6.27
N LEU A 93 8.79 1.65 -7.25
CA LEU A 93 7.64 2.53 -7.49
C LEU A 93 6.41 1.76 -7.94
N LEU A 94 6.57 0.74 -8.79
CA LEU A 94 5.50 -0.14 -9.20
C LEU A 94 4.91 -0.89 -8.00
N PHE A 95 5.77 -1.39 -7.11
CA PHE A 95 5.36 -2.04 -5.87
C PHE A 95 4.55 -1.09 -4.98
N LEU A 96 5.04 0.13 -4.71
CA LEU A 96 4.32 1.11 -3.91
C LEU A 96 2.99 1.54 -4.54
N TRP A 97 2.95 1.66 -5.86
CA TRP A 97 1.73 1.99 -6.60
C TRP A 97 0.72 0.85 -6.52
N TRP A 98 1.17 -0.39 -6.74
CA TRP A 98 0.32 -1.57 -6.69
C TRP A 98 -0.20 -1.85 -5.29
N ASP A 99 0.63 -1.72 -4.27
CA ASP A 99 0.25 -1.90 -2.87
C ASP A 99 -0.93 -0.98 -2.50
N ARG A 100 -0.84 0.31 -2.84
CA ARG A 100 -1.93 1.28 -2.66
C ARG A 100 -3.18 0.95 -3.45
N ARG A 101 -3.05 0.43 -4.67
CA ARG A 101 -4.16 0.07 -5.55
C ARG A 101 -4.81 -1.26 -5.19
N SER A 102 -4.13 -2.11 -4.42
CA SER A 102 -4.66 -3.39 -3.96
C SER A 102 -5.59 -3.28 -2.76
N LEU A 103 -5.55 -2.17 -2.02
CA LEU A 103 -6.38 -1.95 -0.82
C LEU A 103 -7.89 -2.02 -1.09
N PRO A 104 -8.46 -1.39 -2.15
CA PRO A 104 -9.88 -1.51 -2.46
C PRO A 104 -10.28 -2.96 -2.79
N LEU A 105 -9.46 -3.68 -3.56
CA LEU A 105 -9.72 -5.08 -3.92
C LEU A 105 -9.84 -5.99 -2.70
N LEU A 106 -9.07 -5.71 -1.65
CA LEU A 106 -9.13 -6.45 -0.39
C LEU A 106 -10.32 -6.04 0.48
N ALA A 107 -10.89 -4.85 0.25
CA ALA A 107 -11.95 -4.26 1.04
C ALA A 107 -13.36 -4.49 0.46
N ASP A 108 -13.47 -4.89 -0.82
CA ASP A 108 -14.76 -5.10 -1.51
C ASP A 108 -15.47 -6.41 -1.11
N ALA A 109 -14.72 -7.44 -0.71
CA ALA A 109 -15.28 -8.71 -0.23
C ALA A 109 -14.56 -9.19 1.05
N PRO A 110 -14.77 -8.51 2.19
CA PRO A 110 -14.16 -8.88 3.45
C PRO A 110 -14.75 -10.20 3.95
N GLY A 111 -13.89 -11.11 4.42
CA GLY A 111 -14.34 -12.36 5.04
C GLY A 111 -14.96 -12.14 6.42
N HIS A 112 -14.56 -11.07 7.11
CA HIS A 112 -15.11 -10.66 8.39
C HIS A 112 -14.98 -9.14 8.56
N SER A 113 -15.98 -8.50 9.15
CA SER A 113 -15.99 -7.06 9.48
C SER A 113 -16.30 -6.87 10.96
N LEU A 114 -15.47 -6.10 11.64
CA LEU A 114 -15.66 -5.76 13.06
C LEU A 114 -15.80 -4.26 13.22
N GLU A 115 -16.91 -3.80 13.81
CA GLU A 115 -17.07 -2.38 14.12
C GLU A 115 -16.18 -1.96 15.28
N LEU A 116 -15.64 -0.74 15.21
CA LEU A 116 -14.70 -0.22 16.20
C LEU A 116 -15.06 1.19 16.60
N VAL A 117 -14.89 1.48 17.89
CA VAL A 117 -14.92 2.84 18.43
C VAL A 117 -13.49 3.28 18.67
N LEU A 118 -13.01 4.31 17.95
CA LEU A 118 -11.68 4.86 18.20
C LEU A 118 -11.66 5.59 19.54
N LEU A 119 -10.73 5.21 20.41
CA LEU A 119 -10.49 5.84 21.72
C LEU A 119 -9.40 6.91 21.63
N GLY A 120 -8.42 6.73 20.74
CA GLY A 120 -7.33 7.68 20.53
C GLY A 120 -6.24 7.10 19.65
N ALA A 121 -5.35 7.95 19.15
CA ALA A 121 -4.24 7.55 18.30
C ALA A 121 -2.95 8.29 18.69
N ARG A 122 -1.81 7.61 18.56
CA ARG A 122 -0.47 8.17 18.71
C ARG A 122 0.27 8.07 17.37
N SER A 123 0.79 9.20 16.88
CA SER A 123 1.55 9.25 15.64
C SER A 123 3.01 8.88 15.85
N PHE A 124 3.54 8.08 14.93
CA PHE A 124 4.97 7.79 14.75
C PHE A 124 5.42 8.21 13.33
N GLY A 125 4.75 9.22 12.75
CA GLY A 125 5.05 9.74 11.41
C GLY A 125 4.44 8.92 10.28
N THR A 126 5.03 7.75 9.97
CA THR A 126 4.54 6.86 8.90
C THR A 126 3.52 5.83 9.38
N PHE A 127 3.49 5.57 10.69
CA PHE A 127 2.54 4.65 11.32
C PHE A 127 1.81 5.35 12.46
N GLN A 128 0.58 4.90 12.72
CA GLN A 128 -0.27 5.41 13.78
C GLN A 128 -0.63 4.23 14.71
N ASP A 129 -0.33 4.34 16.00
CA ASP A 129 -0.81 3.39 17.00
C ASP A 129 -2.19 3.84 17.47
N VAL A 130 -3.21 3.09 17.11
CA VAL A 130 -4.62 3.39 17.33
C VAL A 130 -5.16 2.50 18.43
N ARG A 131 -5.70 3.12 19.47
CA ARG A 131 -6.52 2.44 20.48
C ARG A 131 -7.96 2.45 20.02
N ALA A 132 -8.56 1.28 19.92
CA ALA A 132 -9.96 1.11 19.57
C ALA A 132 -10.66 0.17 20.54
N ARG A 133 -11.97 0.32 20.68
CA ARG A 133 -12.82 -0.56 21.46
C ARG A 133 -13.75 -1.33 20.53
N THR A 134 -13.84 -2.64 20.76
CA THR A 134 -14.77 -3.52 20.05
C THR A 134 -16.19 -3.38 20.60
N PRO A 135 -17.23 -3.88 19.91
CA PRO A 135 -18.62 -3.79 20.39
C PRO A 135 -18.85 -4.56 21.70
N TRP A 136 -17.98 -5.54 22.00
CA TRP A 136 -18.01 -6.34 23.22
C TRP A 136 -17.26 -5.69 24.39
N GLY A 137 -16.73 -4.47 24.20
CA GLY A 137 -16.03 -3.71 25.24
C GLY A 137 -14.54 -4.01 25.36
N GLU A 138 -13.97 -4.94 24.58
CA GLU A 138 -12.52 -5.22 24.58
C GLU A 138 -11.75 -4.07 23.92
N GLU A 139 -10.70 -3.59 24.59
CA GLU A 139 -9.77 -2.61 24.03
C GLU A 139 -8.66 -3.31 23.22
N ILE A 140 -8.45 -2.84 22.00
CA ILE A 140 -7.45 -3.34 21.08
C ILE A 140 -6.53 -2.22 20.62
N HIS A 141 -5.27 -2.58 20.42
CA HIS A 141 -4.25 -1.74 19.81
C HIS A 141 -4.07 -2.15 18.35
N LEU A 142 -4.09 -1.17 17.45
CA LEU A 142 -3.98 -1.35 16.02
C LEU A 142 -2.87 -0.44 15.50
N VAL A 143 -1.86 -1.02 14.87
CA VAL A 143 -0.88 -0.25 14.11
C VAL A 143 -1.43 -0.05 12.72
N VAL A 144 -1.64 1.21 12.35
CA VAL A 144 -2.20 1.64 11.06
C VAL A 144 -1.09 2.24 10.21
N ASP A 145 -0.90 1.72 9.00
CA ASP A 145 -0.02 2.30 8.00
C ASP A 145 -0.71 3.50 7.33
N ALA A 146 -0.40 4.67 7.86
CA ALA A 146 -0.93 5.93 7.40
C ALA A 146 0.02 7.08 7.76
N ARG A 147 0.32 7.91 6.76
CA ARG A 147 0.93 9.22 7.01
C ARG A 147 0.02 10.04 7.91
N GLU A 148 0.60 10.63 8.95
CA GLU A 148 -0.09 11.46 9.94
C GLU A 148 -1.17 12.40 9.38
N PRO A 149 -0.90 13.27 8.38
CA PRO A 149 -1.94 14.19 7.89
C PRO A 149 -3.16 13.46 7.30
N ARG A 150 -2.92 12.33 6.63
CA ARG A 150 -4.00 11.54 5.99
C ARG A 150 -4.82 10.77 7.02
N PHE A 151 -4.18 10.31 8.10
CA PHE A 151 -4.88 9.64 9.18
C PHE A 151 -5.80 10.60 9.94
N TRP A 152 -5.30 11.78 10.30
CA TRP A 152 -6.10 12.78 11.01
C TRP A 152 -7.23 13.36 10.16
N GLU A 153 -7.05 13.45 8.85
CA GLU A 153 -8.15 13.78 7.93
C GLU A 153 -9.29 12.74 8.00
N ALA A 154 -8.94 11.46 8.05
CA ALA A 154 -9.92 10.39 8.21
C ALA A 154 -10.59 10.41 9.59
N VAL A 155 -9.85 10.70 10.66
CA VAL A 155 -10.43 10.85 12.02
C VAL A 155 -11.39 12.04 12.08
N ARG A 156 -11.07 13.18 11.46
CA ARG A 156 -12.02 14.30 11.36
C ARG A 156 -13.29 13.91 10.62
N LEU A 157 -13.17 13.11 9.56
CA LEU A 157 -14.32 12.58 8.83
C LEU A 157 -15.16 11.62 9.68
N LEU A 158 -14.53 10.80 10.52
CA LEU A 158 -15.22 9.96 11.50
C LEU A 158 -16.01 10.79 12.51
N GLU A 159 -15.40 11.84 13.07
CA GLU A 159 -16.02 12.74 14.05
C GLU A 159 -17.14 13.62 13.47
N GLY A 160 -17.43 13.51 12.16
CA GLY A 160 -18.36 14.42 11.48
C GLY A 160 -17.81 15.84 11.35
N ARG A 161 -16.52 16.05 11.59
CA ARG A 161 -15.78 17.32 11.45
C ARG A 161 -15.03 17.43 10.12
N ALA A 162 -15.28 16.56 9.14
CA ALA A 162 -14.74 16.74 7.80
C ALA A 162 -15.18 18.11 7.29
N ALA A 163 -14.19 18.96 7.02
CA ALA A 163 -14.41 20.37 6.70
C ALA A 163 -15.50 20.54 5.63
N SER A 164 -16.58 21.21 6.02
CA SER A 164 -17.39 21.97 5.09
C SER A 164 -16.54 23.14 4.58
N SER A 165 -15.66 22.88 3.61
CA SER A 165 -15.07 23.95 2.81
C SER A 165 -15.95 24.12 1.56
N GLY A 166 -16.81 25.13 1.62
CA GLY A 166 -17.46 25.71 0.45
C GLY A 166 -16.49 26.52 -0.40
#